data_AF-A0A8J5CKS4-F1
#
_entry.id   AF-A0A8J5CKS4-F1
#
_cell.length_a   1.000
_cell.length_b   1.000
_cell.length_c   1.000
_cell.angle_alpha   90.00
_cell.angle_beta   90.00
_cell.angle_gamma   90.00
#
_symmetry.space_group_name_H-M   'P 1'
#
loop_
_entity.id
_entity.type
_entity.pdbx_description
1 polymer ?
#
loop_
_entity_poly.entity_id
_entity_poly.type
_entity_poly.pdbx_seq_one_letter_code
_entity_poly.pdbx_strand_id
1 'polypeptide(L)'
;MTPAVAAALDRTRISDRTAVHLFTAVHGADATPARSTVRRHRRSAREKMAKEIKAEMTVNVPAVPLIIHWDGKLVEGMAGEGIAERLPILVSGDGIQKLLMVPKLAAGTGVLTGQAVYDAAKEWDLVDNIIGMCFDTTVSNTGLKEGACVHIMKHVKRNLLHFACRHHVLELVVGAAFTVCFGPSSGPEIQLFKRFVKWWPLANQASSKPLDDPVDGADKIIATCHALLKEKQPRDDYREMVQLTIIVLGGEVEANIRKPGAYFFNDTATTEIYTLKITLFREEFALTKHEKRELIRFTTFIVTTYVEPWMSAHCSTSAPATDLALLKAFAAYRDKEIGRASGKVMARHMWYVSEELVGLSLFDEATVVEEKRAIVSAMQQRLGEKNPPRRADVALDAVEQRSLASFATTNSVGLVTALGAGHDFLNVDPAEWSGRDDYTTARRRARHLRVVNDFAERGVALISAFCGAITRDEEQRQHLLQVVERHRALYPCAK
;
A
#
# COMPACT_ATOMS: atom_id res chain seq x y z
N MET A 1 -28.92 -19.35 18.48
CA MET A 1 -28.09 -18.23 17.97
C MET A 1 -27.76 -18.50 16.51
N THR A 2 -28.09 -17.58 15.61
CA THR A 2 -27.80 -17.72 14.18
C THR A 2 -26.33 -17.39 13.88
N PRO A 3 -25.76 -17.85 12.73
CA PRO A 3 -24.42 -17.47 12.30
C PRO A 3 -24.25 -15.95 12.16
N ALA A 4 -25.28 -15.23 11.69
CA ALA A 4 -25.26 -13.77 11.58
C ALA A 4 -25.09 -13.08 12.94
N VAL A 5 -25.81 -13.54 13.98
CA VAL A 5 -25.64 -13.02 15.34
C VAL A 5 -24.23 -13.33 15.87
N ALA A 6 -23.71 -14.54 15.62
CA ALA A 6 -22.35 -14.91 16.03
C ALA A 6 -21.30 -13.99 15.37
N ALA A 7 -21.43 -13.71 14.07
CA ALA A 7 -20.55 -12.82 13.32
C ALA A 7 -20.63 -11.36 13.80
N ALA A 8 -21.82 -10.88 14.17
CA ALA A 8 -22.01 -9.54 14.74
C ALA A 8 -21.33 -9.41 16.11
N LEU A 9 -21.49 -10.41 16.99
CA LEU A 9 -20.81 -10.46 18.30
C LEU A 9 -19.29 -10.53 18.13
N ASP A 10 -18.81 -11.27 17.13
CA ASP A 10 -17.40 -11.36 16.78
C ASP A 10 -16.85 -10.01 16.32
N ARG A 11 -17.46 -9.38 15.30
CA ARG A 11 -17.03 -8.08 14.78
C ARG A 11 -16.97 -6.99 15.85
N THR A 12 -17.92 -7.01 16.78
CA THR A 12 -18.01 -6.03 17.88
C THR A 12 -17.16 -6.41 19.10
N ARG A 13 -16.38 -7.50 19.00
CA ARG A 13 -15.47 -8.00 20.05
C ARG A 13 -16.19 -8.31 21.38
N ILE A 14 -17.46 -8.68 21.31
CA ILE A 14 -18.26 -9.04 22.49
C ILE A 14 -17.81 -10.41 23.00
N SER A 15 -17.40 -10.47 24.27
CA SER A 15 -16.98 -11.71 24.94
C SER A 15 -18.13 -12.69 25.11
N ASP A 16 -17.85 -13.98 25.28
CA ASP A 16 -18.90 -14.99 25.54
C ASP A 16 -19.71 -14.64 26.80
N ARG A 17 -19.07 -14.06 27.82
CA ARG A 17 -19.75 -13.63 29.06
C ARG A 17 -20.70 -12.46 28.79
N THR A 18 -20.22 -11.46 28.06
CA THR A 18 -21.04 -10.30 27.70
C THR A 18 -22.20 -10.70 26.79
N ALA A 19 -21.97 -11.64 25.85
CA ALA A 19 -23.04 -12.18 25.00
C ALA A 19 -24.14 -12.88 25.82
N VAL A 20 -23.78 -13.64 26.87
CA VAL A 20 -24.76 -14.23 27.79
C VAL A 20 -25.59 -13.13 28.46
N HIS A 21 -24.97 -12.07 28.98
CA HIS A 21 -25.70 -10.94 29.58
C HIS A 21 -26.68 -10.28 28.60
N LEU A 22 -26.28 -10.11 27.34
CA LEU A 22 -27.17 -9.59 26.30
C LEU A 22 -28.35 -10.53 26.03
N PHE A 23 -28.11 -11.84 25.94
CA PHE A 23 -29.20 -12.81 25.76
C PHE A 23 -30.15 -12.83 26.97
N THR A 24 -29.63 -12.68 28.18
CA THR A 24 -30.47 -12.53 29.39
C THR A 24 -31.35 -11.29 29.34
N ALA A 25 -30.80 -10.15 28.90
CA ALA A 25 -31.56 -8.92 28.78
C ALA A 25 -32.68 -9.01 27.73
N VAL A 26 -32.46 -9.75 26.64
CA VAL A 26 -33.43 -9.87 25.53
C VAL A 26 -34.46 -10.97 25.75
N HIS A 27 -34.06 -12.10 26.34
CA HIS A 27 -34.90 -13.30 26.42
C HIS A 27 -35.33 -13.68 27.84
N GLY A 28 -34.83 -12.97 28.86
CA GLY A 28 -35.03 -13.34 30.27
C GLY A 28 -34.05 -14.42 30.76
N ALA A 29 -33.93 -14.56 32.07
CA ALA A 29 -32.98 -15.48 32.71
C ALA A 29 -33.25 -16.95 32.35
N ASP A 30 -34.52 -17.36 32.31
CA ASP A 30 -34.92 -18.75 32.11
C ASP A 30 -34.64 -19.27 30.69
N ALA A 31 -34.57 -18.37 29.70
CA ALA A 31 -34.26 -18.71 28.31
C ALA A 31 -32.79 -18.42 27.93
N THR A 32 -31.94 -18.04 28.90
CA THR A 32 -30.54 -17.70 28.64
C THR A 32 -29.68 -18.94 28.47
N PRO A 33 -28.92 -19.09 27.36
CA PRO A 33 -27.99 -20.19 27.21
C PRO A 33 -26.77 -20.03 28.13
N ALA A 34 -26.28 -21.14 28.69
CA ALA A 34 -25.02 -21.16 29.42
C ALA A 34 -23.85 -20.63 28.57
N ARG A 35 -22.85 -20.01 29.21
CA ARG A 35 -21.65 -19.46 28.54
C ARG A 35 -20.93 -20.49 27.67
N SER A 36 -20.82 -21.74 28.13
CA SER A 36 -20.19 -22.83 27.38
C SER A 36 -20.96 -23.15 26.09
N THR A 37 -22.29 -23.09 26.13
CA THR A 37 -23.17 -23.26 24.96
C THR A 37 -22.99 -22.12 23.96
N VAL A 38 -22.93 -20.86 24.42
CA VAL A 38 -22.62 -19.71 23.55
C VAL A 38 -21.27 -19.89 22.87
N ARG A 39 -20.23 -20.22 23.66
CA ARG A 39 -18.88 -20.46 23.14
C ARG A 39 -18.85 -21.56 22.08
N ARG A 40 -19.49 -22.70 22.33
CA ARG A 40 -19.55 -23.84 21.39
C ARG A 40 -20.26 -23.45 20.09
N HIS A 41 -21.40 -22.79 20.17
CA HIS A 41 -22.11 -22.31 18.98
C HIS A 41 -21.29 -21.29 18.19
N ARG A 42 -20.59 -20.35 18.84
CA ARG A 42 -19.71 -19.40 18.14
C ARG A 42 -18.56 -20.11 17.42
N ARG A 43 -17.89 -21.07 18.07
CA ARG A 43 -16.80 -21.83 17.43
C ARG A 43 -17.28 -22.59 16.18
N SER A 44 -18.40 -23.29 16.30
CA SER A 44 -19.01 -24.03 15.19
C SER A 44 -19.46 -23.11 14.06
N ALA A 45 -20.08 -21.96 14.40
CA ALA A 45 -20.50 -20.98 13.41
C ALA A 45 -19.30 -20.38 12.66
N ARG A 46 -18.19 -20.06 13.35
CA ARG A 46 -16.96 -19.56 12.72
C ARG A 46 -16.37 -20.55 11.74
N GLU A 47 -16.20 -21.80 12.17
CA GLU A 47 -15.64 -22.85 11.33
C GLU A 47 -16.50 -23.08 10.09
N LYS A 48 -17.82 -23.18 10.25
CA LYS A 48 -18.76 -23.35 9.13
C LYS A 48 -18.66 -22.18 8.14
N MET A 49 -18.75 -20.94 8.64
CA MET A 49 -18.66 -19.75 7.79
C MET A 49 -17.30 -19.63 7.10
N ALA A 50 -16.20 -19.96 7.78
CA ALA A 50 -14.86 -19.93 7.17
C ALA A 50 -14.73 -20.95 6.04
N LYS A 51 -15.28 -22.16 6.21
CA LYS A 51 -15.35 -23.18 5.16
C LYS A 51 -16.20 -22.72 3.98
N GLU A 52 -17.36 -22.12 4.24
CA GLU A 52 -18.24 -21.54 3.21
C GLU A 52 -17.51 -20.43 2.42
N ILE A 53 -16.86 -19.49 3.11
CA ILE A 53 -16.08 -18.41 2.49
C ILE A 53 -14.97 -18.96 1.59
N LYS A 54 -14.26 -19.99 2.05
CA LYS A 54 -13.19 -20.63 1.28
C LYS A 54 -13.73 -21.33 0.04
N ALA A 55 -14.82 -22.09 0.18
CA ALA A 55 -15.47 -22.75 -0.94
C ALA A 55 -16.01 -21.74 -1.98
N GLU A 56 -16.64 -20.65 -1.51
CA GLU A 56 -17.08 -19.55 -2.39
C GLU A 56 -15.90 -18.97 -3.16
N MET A 57 -14.74 -18.81 -2.54
CA MET A 57 -13.54 -18.30 -3.20
C MET A 57 -13.05 -19.29 -4.28
N THR A 58 -12.90 -20.57 -3.96
CA THR A 58 -12.42 -21.58 -4.91
C THR A 58 -13.35 -21.73 -6.11
N VAL A 59 -14.67 -21.59 -5.94
CA VAL A 59 -15.65 -21.68 -7.03
C VAL A 59 -15.74 -20.39 -7.85
N ASN A 60 -15.68 -19.22 -7.20
CA ASN A 60 -15.92 -17.92 -7.83
C ASN A 60 -14.64 -17.19 -8.29
N VAL A 61 -13.46 -17.75 -8.07
CA VAL A 61 -12.21 -17.25 -8.62
C VAL A 61 -11.92 -18.07 -9.89
N PRO A 62 -12.30 -17.58 -11.09
CA PRO A 62 -11.80 -18.14 -12.34
C PRO A 62 -10.26 -18.07 -12.37
N ALA A 63 -9.62 -18.56 -13.43
CA ALA A 63 -8.18 -18.43 -13.68
C ALA A 63 -7.76 -16.95 -13.85
N VAL A 64 -7.87 -16.18 -12.78
CA VAL A 64 -7.56 -14.78 -12.65
C VAL A 64 -6.12 -14.69 -12.17
N PRO A 65 -5.29 -13.84 -12.80
CA PRO A 65 -3.98 -13.53 -12.27
C PRO A 65 -4.09 -12.80 -10.93
N LEU A 66 -3.52 -13.39 -9.89
CA LEU A 66 -3.49 -12.84 -8.55
C LEU A 66 -2.06 -12.40 -8.18
N ILE A 67 -1.99 -11.34 -7.38
CA ILE A 67 -0.79 -10.92 -6.66
C ILE A 67 -0.97 -11.35 -5.21
N ILE A 68 0.05 -11.98 -4.63
CA ILE A 68 0.10 -12.27 -3.19
C ILE A 68 0.82 -11.15 -2.43
N HIS A 69 0.26 -10.76 -1.29
CA HIS A 69 0.70 -9.65 -0.45
C HIS A 69 0.96 -10.15 0.96
N TRP A 70 1.95 -9.56 1.63
CA TRP A 70 2.19 -9.82 3.04
C TRP A 70 2.83 -8.61 3.74
N ASP A 71 2.55 -8.48 5.03
CA ASP A 71 3.21 -7.52 5.92
C ASP A 71 3.32 -8.14 7.30
N GLY A 72 4.45 -7.96 7.97
CA GLY A 72 4.76 -8.56 9.26
C GLY A 72 4.67 -7.51 10.37
N LYS A 73 4.01 -7.86 11.49
CA LYS A 73 4.02 -7.00 12.67
C LYS A 73 4.11 -7.79 13.96
N LEU A 74 4.91 -7.25 14.89
CA LEU A 74 4.88 -7.64 16.29
C LEU A 74 3.59 -7.15 16.94
N VAL A 75 2.75 -8.08 17.39
CA VAL A 75 1.44 -7.81 18.00
C VAL A 75 1.38 -8.43 19.39
N GLU A 76 0.95 -7.65 20.37
CA GLU A 76 0.65 -8.14 21.72
C GLU A 76 -0.56 -9.08 21.71
N GLY A 77 -0.40 -10.27 22.30
CA GLY A 77 -1.47 -11.24 22.50
C GLY A 77 -2.31 -10.95 23.74
N MET A 78 -3.15 -11.91 24.13
CA MET A 78 -3.86 -11.83 25.41
C MET A 78 -2.89 -11.90 26.59
N ALA A 79 -3.36 -11.46 27.77
CA ALA A 79 -2.58 -11.53 29.02
C ALA A 79 -1.96 -12.93 29.21
N GLY A 80 -0.63 -12.98 29.26
CA GLY A 80 0.19 -14.20 29.37
C GLY A 80 0.72 -14.77 28.04
N GLU A 81 0.30 -14.25 26.87
CA GLU A 81 0.76 -14.73 25.55
C GLU A 81 2.00 -13.99 25.02
N GLY A 82 2.34 -12.83 25.60
CA GLY A 82 3.46 -12.00 25.17
C GLY A 82 3.27 -11.33 23.81
N ILE A 83 4.37 -10.85 23.23
CA ILE A 83 4.42 -10.27 21.88
C ILE A 83 4.67 -11.40 20.88
N ALA A 84 3.93 -11.41 19.77
CA ALA A 84 4.06 -12.40 18.71
C ALA A 84 4.20 -11.75 17.33
N GLU A 85 5.06 -12.33 16.49
CA GLU A 85 5.12 -11.99 15.06
C GLU A 85 3.86 -12.52 14.37
N ARG A 86 3.09 -11.62 13.75
CA ARG A 86 1.89 -11.93 12.98
C ARG A 86 2.08 -11.48 11.55
N LEU A 87 1.80 -12.37 10.61
CA LEU A 87 1.99 -12.11 9.19
C LEU A 87 0.66 -12.22 8.45
N PRO A 88 -0.10 -11.13 8.28
CA PRO A 88 -1.20 -11.12 7.34
C PRO A 88 -0.76 -11.45 5.91
N ILE A 89 -1.44 -12.41 5.29
CA ILE A 89 -1.22 -12.85 3.91
C ILE A 89 -2.51 -12.71 3.14
N LEU A 90 -2.46 -11.99 2.02
CA LEU A 90 -3.63 -11.64 1.22
C LEU A 90 -3.37 -11.87 -0.27
N VAL A 91 -4.44 -11.95 -1.04
CA VAL A 91 -4.36 -11.94 -2.51
C VAL A 91 -5.21 -10.82 -3.09
N SER A 92 -4.80 -10.33 -4.25
CA SER A 92 -5.59 -9.37 -5.04
C SER A 92 -5.44 -9.57 -6.54
N GLY A 93 -6.48 -9.31 -7.32
CA GLY A 93 -6.41 -9.28 -8.78
C GLY A 93 -7.80 -9.24 -9.42
N ASP A 94 -7.97 -8.51 -10.52
CA ASP A 94 -9.25 -8.38 -11.26
C ASP A 94 -10.47 -8.12 -10.35
N GLY A 95 -10.34 -7.18 -9.41
CA GLY A 95 -11.38 -6.81 -8.45
C GLY A 95 -11.46 -7.69 -7.18
N ILE A 96 -10.75 -8.82 -7.15
CA ILE A 96 -10.66 -9.70 -5.98
C ILE A 96 -9.71 -9.08 -4.94
N GLN A 97 -10.10 -9.15 -3.68
CA GLN A 97 -9.27 -8.85 -2.51
C GLN A 97 -9.66 -9.81 -1.39
N LYS A 98 -8.69 -10.55 -0.86
CA LYS A 98 -8.99 -11.58 0.14
C LYS A 98 -7.85 -11.81 1.13
N LEU A 99 -8.15 -11.71 2.43
CA LEU A 99 -7.30 -12.24 3.48
C LEU A 99 -7.31 -13.77 3.44
N LEU A 100 -6.14 -14.38 3.26
CA LEU A 100 -5.99 -15.84 3.31
C LEU A 100 -5.80 -16.30 4.75
N MET A 101 -4.76 -15.78 5.40
CA MET A 101 -4.34 -16.20 6.74
C MET A 101 -3.60 -15.08 7.48
N VAL A 102 -3.51 -15.22 8.81
CA VAL A 102 -2.60 -14.43 9.66
C VAL A 102 -1.83 -15.37 10.60
N PRO A 103 -0.89 -16.18 10.09
CA PRO A 103 -0.09 -17.09 10.91
C PRO A 103 0.69 -16.37 12.02
N LYS A 104 0.90 -17.10 13.12
CA LYS A 104 1.92 -16.78 14.13
C LYS A 104 3.27 -17.27 13.62
N LEU A 105 4.27 -16.41 13.54
CA LEU A 105 5.63 -16.82 13.20
C LEU A 105 6.53 -16.84 14.43
N ALA A 106 7.53 -17.72 14.42
CA ALA A 106 8.58 -17.72 15.43
C ALA A 106 9.52 -16.50 15.28
N ALA A 107 9.71 -16.03 14.05
CA ALA A 107 10.46 -14.83 13.71
C ALA A 107 10.05 -14.30 12.32
N GLY A 108 10.20 -13.00 12.09
CA GLY A 108 9.97 -12.34 10.79
C GLY A 108 11.13 -12.52 9.80
N THR A 109 11.71 -13.72 9.70
CA THR A 109 12.78 -14.01 8.72
C THR A 109 12.19 -14.28 7.35
N GLY A 110 12.97 -14.02 6.29
CA GLY A 110 12.50 -14.26 4.92
C GLY A 110 12.16 -15.73 4.64
N VAL A 111 12.89 -16.68 5.23
CA VAL A 111 12.60 -18.13 5.14
C VAL A 111 11.21 -18.45 5.69
N LEU A 112 10.94 -18.07 6.94
CA LEU A 112 9.67 -18.38 7.60
C LEU A 112 8.49 -17.63 6.95
N THR A 113 8.73 -16.39 6.55
CA THR A 113 7.76 -15.58 5.80
C THR A 113 7.41 -16.25 4.47
N GLY A 114 8.42 -16.64 3.69
CA GLY A 114 8.20 -17.25 2.37
C GLY A 114 7.49 -18.60 2.44
N GLN A 115 7.84 -19.44 3.44
CA GLN A 115 7.13 -20.70 3.70
C GLN A 115 5.67 -20.44 4.07
N ALA A 116 5.40 -19.51 4.99
CA ALA A 116 4.05 -19.18 5.42
C ALA A 116 3.18 -18.62 4.29
N VAL A 117 3.74 -17.76 3.44
CA VAL A 117 3.06 -17.22 2.25
C VAL A 117 2.70 -18.35 1.28
N TYR A 118 3.63 -19.28 1.01
CA TYR A 118 3.35 -20.43 0.17
C TYR A 118 2.29 -21.36 0.76
N ASP A 119 2.38 -21.67 2.06
CA ASP A 119 1.42 -22.53 2.73
C ASP A 119 0.00 -21.94 2.72
N ALA A 120 -0.12 -20.63 2.89
CA ALA A 120 -1.41 -19.94 2.78
C ALA A 120 -1.99 -20.02 1.36
N ALA A 121 -1.17 -19.78 0.32
CA ALA A 121 -1.61 -19.93 -1.07
C ALA A 121 -2.03 -21.37 -1.39
N LYS A 122 -1.27 -22.35 -0.88
CA LYS A 122 -1.56 -23.78 -1.06
C LYS A 122 -2.81 -24.21 -0.32
N GLU A 123 -2.99 -23.76 0.92
CA GLU A 123 -4.18 -24.07 1.71
C GLU A 123 -5.45 -23.60 0.99
N TRP A 124 -5.40 -22.44 0.34
CA TRP A 124 -6.52 -21.86 -0.41
C TRP A 124 -6.65 -22.34 -1.86
N ASP A 125 -5.78 -23.24 -2.31
CA ASP A 125 -5.74 -23.75 -3.69
C ASP A 125 -5.57 -22.64 -4.73
N LEU A 126 -4.71 -21.66 -4.43
CA LEU A 126 -4.46 -20.48 -5.27
C LEU A 126 -3.05 -20.42 -5.86
N VAL A 127 -2.22 -21.44 -5.60
CA VAL A 127 -0.79 -21.44 -5.97
C VAL A 127 -0.62 -21.13 -7.46
N ASP A 128 -1.45 -21.69 -8.33
CA ASP A 128 -1.38 -21.53 -9.79
C ASP A 128 -1.89 -20.17 -10.28
N ASN A 129 -2.78 -19.52 -9.53
CA ASN A 129 -3.27 -18.18 -9.83
C ASN A 129 -2.26 -17.06 -9.53
N ILE A 130 -1.27 -17.30 -8.64
CA ILE A 130 -0.32 -16.25 -8.21
C ILE A 130 0.68 -15.92 -9.32
N ILE A 131 0.54 -14.78 -9.99
CA ILE A 131 1.48 -14.34 -11.03
C ILE A 131 2.59 -13.42 -10.51
N GLY A 132 2.41 -12.89 -9.30
CA GLY A 132 3.31 -11.91 -8.73
C GLY A 132 3.17 -11.74 -7.23
N MET A 133 4.08 -10.97 -6.67
CA MET A 133 4.21 -10.70 -5.25
C MET A 133 4.27 -9.19 -5.03
N CYS A 134 3.59 -8.68 -4.01
CA CYS A 134 3.75 -7.31 -3.55
C CYS A 134 4.25 -7.28 -2.10
N PHE A 135 5.28 -6.47 -1.87
CA PHE A 135 6.06 -6.51 -0.63
C PHE A 135 6.80 -5.19 -0.41
N ASP A 136 7.10 -4.89 0.85
CA ASP A 136 8.01 -3.80 1.22
C ASP A 136 9.47 -4.19 0.94
N THR A 137 10.30 -3.23 0.58
CA THR A 137 11.68 -3.45 0.12
C THR A 137 12.68 -3.65 1.26
N THR A 138 12.24 -4.29 2.34
CA THR A 138 13.08 -4.66 3.48
C THR A 138 13.98 -5.85 3.13
N VAL A 139 15.10 -5.98 3.86
CA VAL A 139 16.07 -7.06 3.63
C VAL A 139 15.46 -8.45 3.84
N SER A 140 14.52 -8.60 4.78
CA SER A 140 13.81 -9.86 5.01
C SER A 140 12.95 -10.29 3.82
N ASN A 141 12.44 -9.34 3.03
CA ASN A 141 11.66 -9.63 1.83
C ASN A 141 12.55 -9.80 0.60
N THR A 142 13.49 -8.88 0.38
CA THR A 142 14.24 -8.77 -0.89
C THR A 142 15.66 -9.32 -0.85
N GLY A 143 16.08 -9.95 0.24
CA GLY A 143 17.41 -10.55 0.37
C GLY A 143 17.69 -11.55 -0.75
N LEU A 144 18.85 -11.42 -1.41
CA LEU A 144 19.20 -12.19 -2.63
C LEU A 144 19.21 -13.72 -2.44
N LYS A 145 19.44 -14.20 -1.21
CA LYS A 145 19.52 -15.65 -0.89
C LYS A 145 18.39 -16.10 0.02
N GLU A 146 18.13 -15.31 1.06
CA GLU A 146 17.23 -15.66 2.18
C GLU A 146 16.03 -14.72 2.31
N GLY A 147 15.75 -13.90 1.30
CA GLY A 147 14.56 -13.06 1.24
C GLY A 147 13.29 -13.89 1.01
N ALA A 148 12.16 -13.43 1.54
CA ALA A 148 10.86 -14.08 1.35
C ALA A 148 10.53 -14.33 -0.12
N CYS A 149 10.79 -13.37 -1.01
CA CYS A 149 10.52 -13.50 -2.44
C CYS A 149 11.27 -14.69 -3.07
N VAL A 150 12.52 -14.94 -2.64
CA VAL A 150 13.33 -16.05 -3.12
C VAL A 150 12.71 -17.39 -2.70
N HIS A 151 12.29 -17.50 -1.44
CA HIS A 151 11.70 -18.71 -0.91
C HIS A 151 10.33 -19.01 -1.52
N ILE A 152 9.48 -18.00 -1.70
CA ILE A 152 8.18 -18.15 -2.38
C ILE A 152 8.39 -18.72 -3.78
N MET A 153 9.28 -18.14 -4.59
CA MET A 153 9.56 -18.66 -5.94
C MET A 153 10.13 -20.08 -5.93
N LYS A 154 10.99 -20.44 -4.97
CA LYS A 154 11.49 -21.81 -4.81
C LYS A 154 10.37 -22.81 -4.52
N HIS A 155 9.41 -22.44 -3.67
CA HIS A 155 8.28 -23.31 -3.34
C HIS A 155 7.28 -23.44 -4.50
N VAL A 156 6.95 -22.32 -5.16
CA VAL A 156 6.03 -22.29 -6.30
C VAL A 156 6.68 -22.87 -7.57
N LYS A 157 8.01 -22.94 -7.64
CA LYS A 157 8.81 -23.48 -8.77
C LYS A 157 8.56 -22.77 -10.10
N ARG A 158 8.23 -21.48 -10.05
CA ARG A 158 8.09 -20.60 -11.21
C ARG A 158 8.55 -19.18 -10.88
N ASN A 159 8.85 -18.42 -11.92
CA ASN A 159 9.11 -17.00 -11.79
C ASN A 159 7.82 -16.26 -11.47
N LEU A 160 7.90 -15.32 -10.54
CA LEU A 160 6.80 -14.43 -10.15
C LEU A 160 7.25 -12.98 -10.36
N LEU A 161 6.31 -12.13 -10.78
CA LEU A 161 6.56 -10.69 -10.93
C LEU A 161 6.77 -10.03 -9.56
N HIS A 162 7.69 -9.07 -9.49
CA HIS A 162 8.09 -8.41 -8.24
C HIS A 162 7.56 -6.98 -8.15
N PHE A 163 6.40 -6.81 -7.53
CA PHE A 163 5.77 -5.51 -7.32
C PHE A 163 6.21 -4.92 -5.99
N ALA A 164 7.40 -4.31 -5.95
CA ALA A 164 7.82 -3.55 -4.77
C ALA A 164 6.78 -2.49 -4.40
N CYS A 165 6.40 -2.41 -3.13
CA CYS A 165 5.38 -1.47 -2.64
C CYS A 165 5.80 -0.03 -2.96
N ARG A 166 5.03 0.65 -3.82
CA ARG A 166 5.37 2.01 -4.25
C ARG A 166 5.25 3.03 -3.13
N HIS A 167 4.27 2.87 -2.22
CA HIS A 167 4.21 3.69 -1.01
C HIS A 167 5.51 3.55 -0.22
N HIS A 168 5.93 2.32 0.14
CA HIS A 168 7.16 2.11 0.90
C HIS A 168 8.42 2.70 0.23
N VAL A 169 8.54 2.61 -1.10
CA VAL A 169 9.63 3.28 -1.83
C VAL A 169 9.58 4.80 -1.65
N LEU A 170 8.40 5.39 -1.81
CA LEU A 170 8.20 6.82 -1.59
C LEU A 170 8.44 7.22 -0.13
N GLU A 171 8.18 6.35 0.83
CA GLU A 171 8.51 6.59 2.24
C GLU A 171 10.02 6.77 2.45
N LEU A 172 10.82 5.90 1.82
CA LEU A 172 12.27 6.01 1.86
C LEU A 172 12.78 7.29 1.19
N VAL A 173 12.14 7.69 0.09
CA VAL A 173 12.46 8.91 -0.66
C VAL A 173 12.22 10.16 0.19
N VAL A 174 11.03 10.30 0.79
CA VAL A 174 10.70 11.46 1.63
C VAL A 174 11.49 11.46 2.93
N GLY A 175 11.78 10.28 3.50
CA GLY A 175 12.66 10.15 4.66
C GLY A 175 14.09 10.65 4.38
N ALA A 176 14.60 10.43 3.17
CA ALA A 176 15.91 10.96 2.76
C ALA A 176 15.88 12.49 2.62
N ALA A 177 14.83 13.05 2.03
CA ALA A 177 14.63 14.51 1.96
C ALA A 177 14.51 15.12 3.37
N PHE A 178 13.72 14.50 4.25
CA PHE A 178 13.58 14.92 5.65
C PHE A 178 14.93 14.91 6.37
N THR A 179 15.73 13.86 6.18
CA THR A 179 17.06 13.73 6.80
C THR A 179 18.03 14.82 6.36
N VAL A 180 17.95 15.27 5.09
CA VAL A 180 18.73 16.43 4.61
C VAL A 180 18.35 17.71 5.37
N CYS A 181 17.05 17.92 5.57
CA CYS A 181 16.54 19.13 6.21
C CYS A 181 16.70 19.15 7.74
N PHE A 182 16.46 18.03 8.41
CA PHE A 182 16.34 17.97 9.87
C PHE A 182 17.34 17.04 10.56
N GLY A 183 18.22 16.41 9.78
CA GLY A 183 19.15 15.40 10.27
C GLY A 183 18.48 14.03 10.53
N PRO A 184 19.28 13.01 10.86
CA PRO A 184 18.75 11.69 11.19
C PRO A 184 18.00 11.73 12.52
N SER A 185 16.85 11.04 12.59
CA SER A 185 16.17 10.84 13.86
C SER A 185 16.79 9.66 14.62
N SER A 186 17.09 9.85 15.90
CA SER A 186 17.56 8.79 16.80
C SER A 186 16.42 8.08 17.56
N GLY A 187 15.16 8.45 17.30
CA GLY A 187 13.99 7.87 17.97
C GLY A 187 12.70 7.96 17.14
N PRO A 188 11.61 7.31 17.59
CA PRO A 188 10.35 7.27 16.87
C PRO A 188 9.59 8.61 16.87
N GLU A 189 10.00 9.57 17.70
CA GLU A 189 9.37 10.88 17.86
C GLU A 189 10.28 12.01 17.35
N ILE A 190 9.79 12.78 16.39
CA ILE A 190 10.44 14.03 15.96
C ILE A 190 10.13 15.13 16.99
N GLN A 191 11.16 15.72 17.59
CA GLN A 191 11.00 16.74 18.65
C GLN A 191 10.19 17.97 18.20
N LEU A 192 10.36 18.37 16.94
CA LEU A 192 9.58 19.44 16.33
C LEU A 192 8.07 19.12 16.36
N PHE A 193 7.69 17.89 15.99
CA PHE A 193 6.30 17.44 15.97
C PHE A 193 5.73 17.34 17.38
N LYS A 194 6.51 16.82 18.33
CA LYS A 194 6.14 16.79 19.75
C LYS A 194 5.85 18.18 20.32
N ARG A 195 6.70 19.16 20.00
CA ARG A 195 6.48 20.57 20.37
C ARG A 195 5.19 21.11 19.75
N PHE A 196 4.96 20.81 18.48
CA PHE A 196 3.76 21.26 17.77
C PHE A 196 2.47 20.69 18.36
N VAL A 197 2.43 19.39 18.70
CA VAL A 197 1.27 18.78 19.37
C VAL A 197 0.97 19.47 20.71
N LYS A 198 2.01 19.77 21.50
CA LYS A 198 1.86 20.47 22.78
C LYS A 198 1.39 21.91 22.61
N TRP A 199 1.81 22.57 21.54
CA TRP A 199 1.41 23.95 21.22
C TRP A 199 0.00 24.04 20.64
N TRP A 200 -0.49 22.99 19.96
CA TRP A 200 -1.78 23.00 19.24
C TRP A 200 -3.00 23.55 20.00
N PRO A 201 -3.18 23.31 21.33
CA PRO A 201 -4.29 23.91 22.06
C PRO A 201 -4.33 25.44 22.05
N LEU A 202 -3.22 26.10 21.71
CA LEU A 202 -3.07 27.55 21.61
C LEU A 202 -3.25 28.07 20.17
N ALA A 203 -3.39 27.18 19.18
CA ALA A 203 -3.41 27.54 17.77
C ALA A 203 -4.67 28.33 17.40
N ASN A 204 -4.49 29.48 16.76
CA ASN A 204 -5.58 30.24 16.15
C ASN A 204 -5.69 29.87 14.67
N GLN A 205 -6.71 29.11 14.25
CA GLN A 205 -6.82 28.71 12.83
C GLN A 205 -6.89 29.89 11.85
N ALA A 206 -7.41 31.06 12.26
CA ALA A 206 -7.45 32.25 11.41
C ALA A 206 -6.05 32.84 11.12
N SER A 207 -5.02 32.41 11.85
CA SER A 207 -3.65 32.87 11.67
C SER A 207 -2.85 32.07 10.64
N SER A 208 -3.40 30.96 10.13
CA SER A 208 -2.72 30.13 9.15
C SER A 208 -2.42 30.93 7.88
N LYS A 209 -1.20 30.84 7.36
CA LYS A 209 -0.77 31.54 6.14
C LYS A 209 -0.20 30.59 5.09
N PRO A 210 -0.51 30.77 3.80
CA PRO A 210 0.17 30.05 2.73
C PRO A 210 1.66 30.38 2.71
N LEU A 211 2.46 29.68 1.90
CA LEU A 211 3.86 30.04 1.68
C LEU A 211 4.00 31.49 1.19
N ASP A 212 5.03 32.18 1.68
CA ASP A 212 5.29 33.57 1.31
C ASP A 212 5.84 33.67 -0.12
N ASP A 213 6.74 32.75 -0.48
CA ASP A 213 7.36 32.69 -1.79
C ASP A 213 6.50 31.89 -2.78
N PRO A 214 6.33 32.38 -4.02
CA PRO A 214 5.60 31.64 -5.05
C PRO A 214 6.33 30.32 -5.37
N VAL A 215 5.55 29.25 -5.43
CA VAL A 215 6.02 27.93 -5.85
C VAL A 215 5.81 27.78 -7.36
N ASP A 216 6.87 27.45 -8.09
CA ASP A 216 6.82 27.24 -9.54
C ASP A 216 5.77 26.17 -9.88
N GLY A 217 4.78 26.53 -10.69
CA GLY A 217 3.70 25.63 -11.11
C GLY A 217 2.59 25.42 -10.07
N ALA A 218 2.49 26.25 -9.03
CA ALA A 218 1.46 26.15 -7.99
C ALA A 218 0.03 25.96 -8.54
N ASP A 219 -0.38 26.74 -9.54
CA ASP A 219 -1.74 26.65 -10.14
C ASP A 219 -2.03 25.25 -10.69
N LYS A 220 -1.04 24.64 -11.35
CA LYS A 220 -1.16 23.28 -11.89
C LYS A 220 -1.27 22.26 -10.76
N ILE A 221 -0.44 22.40 -9.72
CA ILE A 221 -0.47 21.51 -8.54
C ILE A 221 -1.82 21.60 -7.83
N ILE A 222 -2.35 22.82 -7.63
CA ILE A 222 -3.67 23.07 -7.05
C ILE A 222 -4.75 22.42 -7.90
N ALA A 223 -4.72 22.59 -9.23
CA ALA A 223 -5.68 21.96 -10.14
C ALA A 223 -5.64 20.42 -10.06
N THR A 224 -4.45 19.82 -10.01
CA THR A 224 -4.26 18.38 -9.79
C THR A 224 -4.85 17.95 -8.44
N CYS A 225 -4.58 18.70 -7.36
CA CYS A 225 -5.12 18.41 -6.03
C CYS A 225 -6.65 18.47 -6.00
N HIS A 226 -7.27 19.44 -6.68
CA HIS A 226 -8.72 19.49 -6.84
C HIS A 226 -9.27 18.29 -7.62
N ALA A 227 -8.57 17.83 -8.66
CA ALA A 227 -8.95 16.61 -9.38
C ALA A 227 -8.91 15.39 -8.45
N LEU A 228 -7.85 15.24 -7.65
CA LEU A 228 -7.71 14.17 -6.66
C LEU A 228 -8.84 14.21 -5.61
N LEU A 229 -9.28 15.39 -5.16
CA LEU A 229 -10.34 15.51 -4.16
C LEU A 229 -11.74 15.15 -4.68
N LYS A 230 -11.94 15.09 -6.01
CA LYS A 230 -13.18 14.57 -6.62
C LYS A 230 -13.28 13.05 -6.49
N GLU A 231 -12.16 12.36 -6.31
CA GLU A 231 -12.12 10.93 -6.10
C GLU A 231 -12.22 10.57 -4.61
N LYS A 232 -12.81 9.41 -4.32
CA LYS A 232 -12.89 8.91 -2.95
C LYS A 232 -11.52 8.39 -2.52
N GLN A 233 -10.91 9.09 -1.55
CA GLN A 233 -9.63 8.70 -1.00
C GLN A 233 -9.76 7.44 -0.13
N PRO A 234 -8.76 6.53 -0.15
CA PRO A 234 -8.80 5.28 0.61
C PRO A 234 -8.65 5.51 2.11
N ARG A 235 -8.00 6.61 2.51
CA ARG A 235 -7.75 7.02 3.90
C ARG A 235 -8.02 8.52 4.09
N ASP A 236 -8.43 8.89 5.31
CA ASP A 236 -8.78 10.27 5.65
C ASP A 236 -7.56 11.21 5.76
N ASP A 237 -6.38 10.65 6.03
CA ASP A 237 -5.10 11.35 6.08
C ASP A 237 -4.61 11.74 4.68
N TYR A 238 -4.79 10.89 3.66
CA TYR A 238 -4.46 11.22 2.28
C TYR A 238 -5.30 12.40 1.77
N ARG A 239 -6.60 12.39 2.10
CA ARG A 239 -7.48 13.54 1.80
C ARG A 239 -6.97 14.81 2.47
N GLU A 240 -6.59 14.72 3.74
CA GLU A 240 -6.08 15.85 4.51
C GLU A 240 -4.76 16.38 3.95
N MET A 241 -3.84 15.51 3.55
CA MET A 241 -2.58 15.90 2.91
C MET A 241 -2.84 16.73 1.64
N VAL A 242 -3.73 16.26 0.77
CA VAL A 242 -4.09 16.99 -0.47
C VAL A 242 -4.76 18.34 -0.16
N GLN A 243 -5.66 18.40 0.84
CA GLN A 243 -6.28 19.65 1.27
C GLN A 243 -5.23 20.64 1.80
N LEU A 244 -4.30 20.17 2.64
CA LEU A 244 -3.22 20.99 3.17
C LEU A 244 -2.27 21.48 2.08
N THR A 245 -1.99 20.66 1.05
CA THR A 245 -1.21 21.10 -0.12
C THR A 245 -1.86 22.29 -0.82
N ILE A 246 -3.18 22.26 -1.03
CA ILE A 246 -3.91 23.39 -1.63
C ILE A 246 -3.77 24.65 -0.75
N ILE A 247 -4.02 24.53 0.56
CA ILE A 247 -3.97 25.67 1.49
C ILE A 247 -2.56 26.27 1.58
N VAL A 248 -1.52 25.42 1.65
CA VAL A 248 -0.11 25.85 1.71
C VAL A 248 0.29 26.62 0.45
N LEU A 249 -0.27 26.27 -0.71
CA LEU A 249 -0.04 26.96 -1.98
C LEU A 249 -0.95 28.18 -2.18
N GLY A 250 -1.83 28.49 -1.22
CA GLY A 250 -2.75 29.64 -1.30
C GLY A 250 -4.01 29.40 -2.14
N GLY A 251 -4.30 28.14 -2.49
CA GLY A 251 -5.55 27.78 -3.17
C GLY A 251 -6.73 27.67 -2.20
N GLU A 252 -7.94 27.78 -2.73
CA GLU A 252 -9.18 27.67 -1.97
C GLU A 252 -9.65 26.22 -1.86
N VAL A 253 -9.95 25.75 -0.66
CA VAL A 253 -10.56 24.42 -0.46
C VAL A 253 -11.42 24.43 0.80
N GLU A 254 -12.59 23.78 0.73
CA GLU A 254 -13.44 23.59 1.90
C GLU A 254 -12.83 22.53 2.83
N ALA A 255 -12.03 22.99 3.79
CA ALA A 255 -11.37 22.15 4.79
C ALA A 255 -11.03 22.94 6.05
N ASN A 256 -11.27 22.35 7.22
CA ASN A 256 -10.68 22.81 8.46
C ASN A 256 -9.34 22.10 8.70
N ILE A 257 -8.35 22.81 9.23
CA ILE A 257 -7.08 22.20 9.61
C ILE A 257 -7.32 21.35 10.86
N ARG A 258 -7.27 20.03 10.71
CA ARG A 258 -7.57 19.11 11.80
C ARG A 258 -6.47 19.12 12.86
N LYS A 259 -6.84 18.78 14.09
CA LYS A 259 -5.88 18.54 15.18
C LYS A 259 -4.82 17.52 14.75
N PRO A 260 -3.53 17.75 15.05
CA PRO A 260 -2.48 16.75 14.85
C PRO A 260 -2.82 15.42 15.54
N GLY A 261 -2.70 14.32 14.79
CA GLY A 261 -3.01 12.97 15.25
C GLY A 261 -1.92 12.37 16.14
N ALA A 262 -1.93 11.03 16.29
CA ALA A 262 -0.75 10.33 16.79
C ALA A 262 0.38 10.46 15.75
N TYR A 263 1.63 10.61 16.19
CA TYR A 263 2.77 10.76 15.29
C TYR A 263 3.85 9.71 15.56
N PHE A 264 4.26 9.02 14.51
CA PHE A 264 5.37 8.07 14.53
C PHE A 264 6.27 8.33 13.31
N PHE A 265 7.59 8.28 13.49
CA PHE A 265 8.59 8.55 12.44
C PHE A 265 8.44 7.65 11.18
N ASN A 266 7.77 6.51 11.31
CA ASN A 266 7.56 5.53 10.23
C ASN A 266 6.13 5.55 9.65
N ASP A 267 5.32 6.57 9.96
CA ASP A 267 4.03 6.78 9.29
C ASP A 267 4.17 8.04 8.44
N THR A 268 4.45 7.88 7.17
CA THR A 268 4.91 8.99 6.32
C THR A 268 3.84 10.03 6.11
N ALA A 269 2.59 9.64 5.84
CA ALA A 269 1.47 10.57 5.77
C ALA A 269 1.42 11.52 6.99
N THR A 270 1.87 11.08 8.17
CA THR A 270 2.04 11.94 9.34
C THR A 270 3.13 12.99 9.14
N THR A 271 4.32 12.63 8.67
CA THR A 271 5.46 13.55 8.47
C THR A 271 5.14 14.68 7.49
N GLU A 272 4.48 14.39 6.37
CA GLU A 272 4.08 15.44 5.42
C GLU A 272 2.95 16.30 5.99
N ILE A 273 1.91 15.70 6.57
CA ILE A 273 0.80 16.44 7.18
C ILE A 273 1.30 17.37 8.30
N TYR A 274 2.22 16.90 9.15
CA TYR A 274 2.80 17.73 10.20
C TYR A 274 3.63 18.87 9.63
N THR A 275 4.48 18.59 8.64
CA THR A 275 5.26 19.62 7.95
C THR A 275 4.35 20.70 7.37
N LEU A 276 3.32 20.31 6.61
CA LEU A 276 2.38 21.25 5.98
C LEU A 276 1.65 22.09 7.04
N LYS A 277 1.17 21.47 8.13
CA LYS A 277 0.53 22.19 9.24
C LYS A 277 1.48 23.17 9.92
N ILE A 278 2.70 22.75 10.26
CA ILE A 278 3.67 23.62 10.92
C ILE A 278 4.02 24.79 10.01
N THR A 279 4.12 24.57 8.70
CA THR A 279 4.34 25.63 7.71
C THR A 279 3.22 26.65 7.72
N LEU A 280 1.96 26.22 7.78
CA LEU A 280 0.82 27.13 7.87
C LEU A 280 0.84 28.01 9.14
N PHE A 281 1.32 27.47 10.26
CA PHE A 281 1.39 28.18 11.55
C PHE A 281 2.76 28.75 11.90
N ARG A 282 3.69 28.84 10.93
CA ARG A 282 5.11 29.20 11.15
C ARG A 282 5.35 30.59 11.77
N GLU A 283 4.35 31.47 11.76
CA GLU A 283 4.43 32.81 12.37
C GLU A 283 4.01 32.83 13.85
N GLU A 284 3.18 31.89 14.29
CA GLU A 284 2.73 31.78 15.69
C GLU A 284 3.48 30.70 16.47
N PHE A 285 3.81 29.60 15.81
CA PHE A 285 4.56 28.52 16.41
C PHE A 285 6.04 28.88 16.50
N ALA A 286 6.59 28.86 17.71
CA ALA A 286 7.99 29.20 17.94
C ALA A 286 8.93 28.20 17.21
N LEU A 287 9.55 28.69 16.14
CA LEU A 287 10.55 28.00 15.34
C LEU A 287 11.90 28.70 15.47
N THR A 288 12.98 27.93 15.54
CA THR A 288 14.32 28.51 15.35
C THR A 288 14.49 28.98 13.90
N LYS A 289 15.45 29.86 13.64
CA LYS A 289 15.78 30.30 12.27
C LYS A 289 16.13 29.12 11.35
N HIS A 290 16.81 28.11 11.90
CA HIS A 290 17.15 26.89 11.18
C HIS A 290 15.89 26.07 10.87
N GLU A 291 15.07 25.76 11.87
CA GLU A 291 13.81 25.01 11.68
C GLU A 291 12.91 25.67 10.64
N LYS A 292 12.72 27.00 10.72
CA LYS A 292 11.89 27.73 9.75
C LYS A 292 12.43 27.58 8.32
N ARG A 293 13.75 27.73 8.11
CA ARG A 293 14.36 27.59 6.78
C ARG A 293 14.19 26.17 6.22
N GLU A 294 14.52 25.15 7.01
CA GLU A 294 14.46 23.75 6.57
C GLU A 294 13.02 23.27 6.36
N LEU A 295 12.09 23.76 7.18
CA LEU A 295 10.66 23.53 7.01
C LEU A 295 10.14 24.03 5.66
N ILE A 296 10.54 25.24 5.23
CA ILE A 296 10.14 25.77 3.91
C ILE A 296 10.75 24.91 2.80
N ARG A 297 12.06 24.59 2.86
CA ARG A 297 12.72 23.72 1.87
C ARG A 297 11.99 22.37 1.71
N PHE A 298 11.68 21.73 2.83
CA PHE A 298 11.01 20.43 2.84
C PHE A 298 9.54 20.52 2.42
N THR A 299 8.82 21.58 2.82
CA THR A 299 7.44 21.83 2.37
C THR A 299 7.38 22.01 0.85
N THR A 300 8.28 22.80 0.27
CA THR A 300 8.37 22.97 -1.18
C THR A 300 8.57 21.62 -1.87
N PHE A 301 9.48 20.78 -1.36
CA PHE A 301 9.67 19.42 -1.89
C PHE A 301 8.41 18.56 -1.86
N ILE A 302 7.69 18.57 -0.72
CA ILE A 302 6.46 17.81 -0.57
C ILE A 302 5.45 18.22 -1.65
N VAL A 303 5.17 19.52 -1.75
CA VAL A 303 4.09 20.02 -2.62
C VAL A 303 4.43 19.95 -4.11
N THR A 304 5.70 20.11 -4.51
CA THR A 304 6.08 20.09 -5.93
C THR A 304 6.36 18.70 -6.48
N THR A 305 6.81 17.77 -5.64
CA THR A 305 7.45 16.54 -6.14
C THR A 305 6.92 15.26 -5.49
N TYR A 306 6.36 15.32 -4.29
CA TYR A 306 6.01 14.11 -3.53
C TYR A 306 4.53 13.75 -3.57
N VAL A 307 3.64 14.74 -3.39
CA VAL A 307 2.20 14.49 -3.20
C VAL A 307 1.59 13.76 -4.38
N GLU A 308 1.81 14.21 -5.62
CA GLU A 308 1.22 13.57 -6.80
C GLU A 308 1.70 12.11 -7.01
N PRO A 309 3.01 11.81 -6.97
CA PRO A 309 3.50 10.42 -7.01
C PRO A 309 2.96 9.54 -5.87
N TRP A 310 2.81 10.09 -4.66
CA TRP A 310 2.21 9.36 -3.53
C TRP A 310 0.76 8.99 -3.82
N MET A 311 -0.06 9.97 -4.22
CA MET A 311 -1.48 9.75 -4.46
C MET A 311 -1.73 8.79 -5.63
N SER A 312 -0.83 8.75 -6.62
CA SER A 312 -0.87 7.82 -7.76
C SER A 312 -0.07 6.52 -7.55
N ALA A 313 0.50 6.29 -6.35
CA ALA A 313 1.34 5.12 -6.08
C ALA A 313 0.61 3.79 -6.30
N HIS A 314 -0.70 3.77 -6.03
CA HIS A 314 -1.56 2.61 -6.20
C HIS A 314 -1.86 2.24 -7.67
N CYS A 315 -1.59 3.14 -8.62
CA CYS A 315 -1.81 2.92 -10.04
C CYS A 315 -0.67 2.09 -10.65
N SER A 316 -0.93 0.82 -10.95
CA SER A 316 0.04 -0.10 -11.55
C SER A 316 0.46 0.30 -12.97
N THR A 317 -0.48 0.71 -13.82
CA THR A 317 -0.22 0.95 -15.24
C THR A 317 0.66 2.18 -15.47
N SER A 318 0.47 3.24 -14.70
CA SER A 318 1.29 4.45 -14.77
C SER A 318 2.60 4.34 -13.99
N ALA A 319 2.78 3.31 -13.16
CA ALA A 319 3.95 3.18 -12.29
C ALA A 319 5.30 3.31 -13.02
N PRO A 320 5.54 2.67 -14.20
CA PRO A 320 6.81 2.85 -14.92
C PRO A 320 7.06 4.32 -15.31
N ALA A 321 6.02 5.00 -15.81
CA ALA A 321 6.10 6.39 -16.26
C ALA A 321 6.32 7.34 -15.08
N THR A 322 5.54 7.18 -14.01
CA THR A 322 5.64 8.00 -12.80
C THR A 322 6.99 7.83 -12.12
N ASP A 323 7.50 6.60 -12.00
CA ASP A 323 8.78 6.33 -11.35
C ASP A 323 9.96 6.91 -12.16
N LEU A 324 9.93 6.78 -13.49
CA LEU A 324 10.94 7.38 -14.37
C LEU A 324 10.89 8.91 -14.31
N ALA A 325 9.69 9.50 -14.40
CA ALA A 325 9.49 10.94 -14.32
C ALA A 325 9.96 11.50 -12.97
N LEU A 326 9.70 10.79 -11.88
CA LEU A 326 10.13 11.18 -10.53
C LEU A 326 11.66 11.18 -10.40
N LEU A 327 12.34 10.18 -10.96
CA LEU A 327 13.81 10.16 -10.97
C LEU A 327 14.39 11.34 -11.79
N LYS A 328 13.78 11.67 -12.94
CA LYS A 328 14.12 12.88 -13.72
C LYS A 328 13.89 14.16 -12.92
N ALA A 329 12.75 14.26 -12.22
CA ALA A 329 12.44 15.40 -11.37
C ALA A 329 13.49 15.59 -10.27
N PHE A 330 13.99 14.51 -9.66
CA PHE A 330 15.07 14.59 -8.66
C PHE A 330 16.42 15.03 -9.26
N ALA A 331 16.76 14.59 -10.47
CA ALA A 331 17.97 15.04 -11.16
C ALA A 331 17.92 16.55 -11.46
N ALA A 332 16.76 17.03 -11.90
CA ALA A 332 16.51 18.43 -12.22
C ALA A 332 16.21 19.31 -11.00
N TYR A 333 15.95 18.73 -9.82
CA TYR A 333 15.41 19.44 -8.66
C TYR A 333 16.28 20.65 -8.25
N ARG A 334 15.63 21.75 -7.87
CA ARG A 334 16.28 23.04 -7.58
C ARG A 334 17.19 22.94 -6.35
N ASP A 335 16.69 22.35 -5.27
CA ASP A 335 17.49 22.05 -4.09
C ASP A 335 18.35 20.80 -4.35
N LYS A 336 19.63 21.01 -4.69
CA LYS A 336 20.52 19.93 -5.09
C LYS A 336 20.83 18.93 -3.99
N GLU A 337 20.72 19.33 -2.71
CA GLU A 337 20.94 18.40 -1.60
C GLU A 337 19.77 17.43 -1.48
N ILE A 338 18.53 17.97 -1.45
CA ILE A 338 17.30 17.17 -1.40
C ILE A 338 17.17 16.30 -2.65
N GLY A 339 17.37 16.89 -3.83
CA GLY A 339 17.27 16.19 -5.12
C GLY A 339 18.25 15.02 -5.21
N ARG A 340 19.51 15.22 -4.81
CA ARG A 340 20.52 14.16 -4.81
C ARG A 340 20.22 13.08 -3.78
N ALA A 341 19.77 13.42 -2.58
CA ALA A 341 19.46 12.43 -1.54
C ALA A 341 18.26 11.56 -1.96
N SER A 342 17.16 12.20 -2.36
CA SER A 342 15.93 11.56 -2.83
C SER A 342 16.17 10.74 -4.10
N GLY A 343 16.87 11.31 -5.08
CA GLY A 343 17.22 10.66 -6.33
C GLY A 343 18.10 9.43 -6.15
N LYS A 344 19.05 9.45 -5.21
CA LYS A 344 19.86 8.25 -4.87
C LYS A 344 19.01 7.13 -4.28
N VAL A 345 18.01 7.45 -3.48
CA VAL A 345 17.08 6.44 -2.96
C VAL A 345 16.22 5.89 -4.10
N MET A 346 15.61 6.77 -4.90
CA MET A 346 14.75 6.36 -6.01
C MET A 346 15.50 5.50 -7.05
N ALA A 347 16.73 5.87 -7.41
CA ALA A 347 17.58 5.12 -8.34
C ALA A 347 17.82 3.67 -7.90
N ARG A 348 17.83 3.39 -6.59
CA ARG A 348 17.97 2.03 -6.03
C ARG A 348 16.65 1.24 -6.01
N HIS A 349 15.54 1.87 -6.37
CA HIS A 349 14.19 1.32 -6.30
C HIS A 349 13.43 1.46 -7.63
N MET A 350 14.12 1.45 -8.76
CA MET A 350 13.54 1.49 -10.10
C MET A 350 12.95 0.13 -10.53
N TRP A 351 12.03 -0.42 -9.72
CA TRP A 351 11.42 -1.75 -9.92
C TRP A 351 10.47 -1.79 -11.11
N TYR A 352 9.72 -0.71 -11.35
CA TYR A 352 8.68 -0.65 -12.38
C TYR A 352 9.20 -0.30 -13.78
N VAL A 353 10.45 0.13 -13.89
CA VAL A 353 11.16 0.27 -15.18
C VAL A 353 12.17 -0.87 -15.38
N SER A 354 11.90 -2.05 -14.82
CA SER A 354 12.65 -3.27 -15.13
C SER A 354 12.21 -3.87 -16.47
N GLU A 355 13.02 -4.80 -16.99
CA GLU A 355 12.66 -5.56 -18.20
C GLU A 355 11.30 -6.24 -18.07
N GLU A 356 10.94 -6.72 -16.88
CA GLU A 356 9.68 -7.44 -16.65
C GLU A 356 8.48 -6.49 -16.52
N LEU A 357 8.63 -5.34 -15.85
CA LEU A 357 7.49 -4.50 -15.45
C LEU A 357 7.23 -3.27 -16.33
N VAL A 358 8.19 -2.84 -17.15
CA VAL A 358 7.98 -1.63 -17.98
C VAL A 358 6.79 -1.76 -18.94
N GLY A 359 6.44 -3.00 -19.32
CA GLY A 359 5.26 -3.30 -20.14
C GLY A 359 3.92 -2.85 -19.54
N LEU A 360 3.85 -2.55 -18.23
CA LEU A 360 2.66 -1.96 -17.60
C LEU A 360 2.22 -0.65 -18.26
N SER A 361 3.18 0.12 -18.79
CA SER A 361 2.94 1.39 -19.48
C SER A 361 2.14 1.23 -20.78
N LEU A 362 2.11 0.05 -21.39
CA LEU A 362 1.25 -0.23 -22.56
C LEU A 362 -0.25 -0.07 -22.23
N PHE A 363 -0.61 -0.23 -20.97
CA PHE A 363 -1.99 -0.19 -20.48
C PHE A 363 -2.39 1.15 -19.86
N ASP A 364 -1.44 2.07 -19.74
CA ASP A 364 -1.67 3.43 -19.26
C ASP A 364 -2.29 4.30 -20.36
N GLU A 365 -3.27 5.11 -19.97
CA GLU A 365 -3.93 6.07 -20.87
C GLU A 365 -3.02 7.25 -21.21
N ALA A 366 -2.16 7.66 -20.26
CA ALA A 366 -1.26 8.78 -20.45
C ALA A 366 -0.03 8.44 -21.30
N THR A 367 0.27 7.15 -21.50
CA THR A 367 1.36 6.73 -22.39
C THR A 367 0.95 6.90 -23.84
N VAL A 368 1.61 7.83 -24.53
CA VAL A 368 1.36 8.19 -25.93
C VAL A 368 1.62 7.01 -26.88
N VAL A 369 0.94 7.02 -28.04
CA VAL A 369 0.96 5.92 -29.01
C VAL A 369 2.38 5.66 -29.53
N GLU A 370 3.17 6.71 -29.74
CA GLU A 370 4.55 6.62 -30.23
C GLU A 370 5.46 5.91 -29.23
N GLU A 371 5.30 6.18 -27.93
CA GLU A 371 6.05 5.48 -26.87
C GLU A 371 5.61 4.01 -26.78
N LYS A 372 4.30 3.73 -26.92
CA LYS A 372 3.79 2.34 -27.01
C LYS A 372 4.40 1.59 -28.19
N ARG A 373 4.49 2.21 -29.37
CA ARG A 373 5.16 1.63 -30.55
C ARG A 373 6.62 1.34 -30.26
N ALA A 374 7.33 2.28 -29.63
CA ALA A 374 8.74 2.11 -29.27
C ALA A 374 8.94 0.95 -28.27
N ILE A 375 8.07 0.82 -27.26
CA ILE A 375 8.08 -0.29 -26.30
C ILE A 375 7.86 -1.63 -27.02
N VAL A 376 6.85 -1.73 -27.88
CA VAL A 376 6.54 -2.97 -28.62
C VAL A 376 7.68 -3.34 -29.57
N SER A 377 8.25 -2.37 -30.26
CA SER A 377 9.44 -2.58 -31.11
C SER A 377 10.61 -3.15 -30.30
N ALA A 378 10.88 -2.58 -29.12
CA ALA A 378 11.92 -3.08 -28.22
C ALA A 378 11.62 -4.49 -27.69
N MET A 379 10.35 -4.81 -27.40
CA MET A 379 9.91 -6.17 -27.01
C MET A 379 10.20 -7.22 -28.10
N GLN A 380 10.18 -6.83 -29.37
CA GLN A 380 10.42 -7.74 -30.49
C GLN A 380 11.91 -7.83 -30.88
N GLN A 381 12.66 -6.74 -30.71
CA GLN A 381 14.01 -6.60 -31.27
C GLN A 381 15.13 -6.74 -30.24
N ARG A 382 14.88 -6.41 -28.97
CA ARG A 382 15.92 -6.42 -27.93
C ARG A 382 15.81 -7.68 -27.08
N LEU A 383 16.77 -8.58 -27.24
CA LEU A 383 16.85 -9.79 -26.42
C LEU A 383 17.02 -9.41 -24.94
N GLY A 384 16.12 -9.92 -24.10
CA GLY A 384 16.19 -9.76 -22.65
C GLY A 384 17.27 -10.61 -22.01
N GLU A 385 17.72 -10.19 -20.83
CA GLU A 385 18.69 -10.97 -20.07
C GLU A 385 18.11 -12.32 -19.62
N LYS A 386 18.95 -13.35 -19.52
CA LYS A 386 18.53 -14.67 -19.02
C LYS A 386 18.10 -14.62 -17.55
N ASN A 387 18.75 -13.77 -16.76
CA ASN A 387 18.49 -13.55 -15.34
C ASN A 387 18.40 -12.03 -15.10
N PRO A 388 17.33 -11.37 -15.58
CA PRO A 388 17.27 -9.92 -15.56
C PRO A 388 17.29 -9.41 -14.12
N PRO A 389 17.92 -8.25 -13.85
CA PRO A 389 17.82 -7.63 -12.56
C PRO A 389 16.36 -7.25 -12.28
N ARG A 390 15.89 -7.47 -11.05
CA ARG A 390 14.50 -7.20 -10.65
C ARG A 390 14.11 -5.72 -10.67
N ARG A 391 15.11 -4.84 -10.79
CA ARG A 391 14.98 -3.39 -10.86
C ARG A 391 16.10 -2.85 -11.74
N ALA A 392 15.82 -1.77 -12.47
CA ALA A 392 16.84 -1.16 -13.31
C ALA A 392 17.90 -0.44 -12.46
N ASP A 393 19.14 -0.44 -12.94
CA ASP A 393 20.20 0.45 -12.44
C ASP A 393 20.22 1.70 -13.31
N VAL A 394 19.68 2.80 -12.78
CA VAL A 394 19.57 4.07 -13.50
C VAL A 394 20.33 5.13 -12.73
N ALA A 395 21.49 5.51 -13.27
CA ALA A 395 22.28 6.60 -12.72
C ALA A 395 21.50 7.92 -12.85
N LEU A 396 21.48 8.70 -11.75
CA LEU A 396 20.68 9.93 -11.64
C LEU A 396 21.09 10.99 -12.69
N ASP A 397 22.35 11.03 -13.08
CA ASP A 397 22.90 11.92 -14.09
C ASP A 397 22.61 11.47 -15.53
N ALA A 398 22.29 10.20 -15.74
CA ALA A 398 21.99 9.63 -17.06
C ALA A 398 20.48 9.47 -17.34
N VAL A 399 19.62 9.73 -16.34
CA VAL A 399 18.17 9.45 -16.44
C VAL A 399 17.47 10.28 -17.51
N GLU A 400 17.95 11.49 -17.79
CA GLU A 400 17.26 12.44 -18.69
C GLU A 400 17.03 11.85 -20.09
N GLN A 401 18.02 11.10 -20.59
CA GLN A 401 18.02 10.47 -21.92
C GLN A 401 17.27 9.14 -21.97
N ARG A 402 16.74 8.65 -20.84
CA ARG A 402 15.99 7.38 -20.79
C ARG A 402 14.51 7.63 -21.13
N SER A 403 13.97 6.78 -22.01
CA SER A 403 12.53 6.59 -22.23
C SER A 403 12.05 5.29 -21.60
N LEU A 404 10.74 5.01 -21.60
CA LEU A 404 10.23 3.72 -21.12
C LEU A 404 10.69 2.59 -22.04
N ALA A 405 10.67 2.82 -23.35
CA ALA A 405 11.20 1.87 -24.34
C ALA A 405 12.68 1.50 -24.10
N SER A 406 13.45 2.36 -23.40
CA SER A 406 14.85 2.05 -23.06
C SER A 406 15.01 0.85 -22.11
N PHE A 407 13.93 0.43 -21.42
CA PHE A 407 13.94 -0.72 -20.51
C PHE A 407 13.21 -1.95 -21.06
N ALA A 408 12.50 -1.82 -22.18
CA ALA A 408 11.74 -2.91 -22.75
C ALA A 408 12.66 -3.90 -23.48
N THR A 409 12.35 -5.19 -23.34
CA THR A 409 13.04 -6.32 -23.98
C THR A 409 12.04 -7.43 -24.27
N THR A 410 12.49 -8.53 -24.88
CA THR A 410 11.67 -9.75 -25.02
C THR A 410 11.10 -10.26 -23.69
N ASN A 411 11.73 -9.95 -22.55
CA ASN A 411 11.22 -10.33 -21.23
C ASN A 411 9.96 -9.55 -20.82
N SER A 412 9.73 -8.35 -21.38
CA SER A 412 8.55 -7.54 -21.05
C SER A 412 7.24 -8.17 -21.55
N VAL A 413 7.32 -9.08 -22.53
CA VAL A 413 6.16 -9.89 -22.98
C VAL A 413 5.66 -10.81 -21.86
N GLY A 414 6.54 -11.23 -20.96
CA GLY A 414 6.20 -12.11 -19.84
C GLY A 414 5.11 -11.54 -18.92
N LEU A 415 5.09 -10.22 -18.70
CA LEU A 415 4.02 -9.53 -17.99
C LEU A 415 2.67 -9.68 -18.71
N VAL A 416 2.64 -9.45 -20.03
CA VAL A 416 1.41 -9.54 -20.83
C VAL A 416 0.87 -10.97 -20.81
N THR A 417 1.76 -11.96 -20.95
CA THR A 417 1.41 -13.38 -20.82
C THR A 417 0.86 -13.70 -19.43
N ALA A 418 1.49 -13.19 -18.37
CA ALA A 418 1.06 -13.39 -17.00
C ALA A 418 -0.34 -12.81 -16.72
N LEU A 419 -0.74 -11.74 -17.42
CA LEU A 419 -2.10 -11.20 -17.34
C LEU A 419 -3.16 -12.14 -17.93
N GLY A 420 -2.78 -13.18 -18.69
CA GLY A 420 -3.67 -14.27 -19.12
C GLY A 420 -4.78 -13.86 -20.11
N ALA A 421 -4.56 -12.79 -20.88
CA ALA A 421 -5.57 -12.18 -21.77
C ALA A 421 -5.30 -12.40 -23.28
N GLY A 422 -4.30 -13.23 -23.64
CA GLY A 422 -3.72 -13.21 -24.98
C GLY A 422 -2.82 -11.99 -25.18
N HIS A 423 -1.93 -12.06 -26.16
CA HIS A 423 -0.96 -10.99 -26.45
C HIS A 423 -0.86 -10.68 -27.95
N ASP A 424 -1.85 -11.11 -28.74
CA ASP A 424 -1.87 -10.93 -30.20
C ASP A 424 -1.96 -9.45 -30.60
N PHE A 425 -2.53 -8.61 -29.72
CA PHE A 425 -2.51 -7.16 -29.91
C PHE A 425 -1.08 -6.60 -30.07
N LEU A 426 -0.05 -7.24 -29.53
CA LEU A 426 1.35 -6.82 -29.73
C LEU A 426 1.82 -6.92 -31.19
N ASN A 427 1.08 -7.63 -32.06
CA ASN A 427 1.35 -7.75 -33.49
C ASN A 427 0.59 -6.71 -34.34
N VAL A 428 -0.20 -5.83 -33.70
CA VAL A 428 -1.02 -4.80 -34.35
C VAL A 428 -0.56 -3.43 -33.86
N ASP A 429 -0.73 -2.39 -34.67
CA ASP A 429 -0.38 -1.03 -34.29
C ASP A 429 -1.12 -0.58 -33.01
N PRO A 430 -0.43 0.04 -32.03
CA PRO A 430 -1.05 0.50 -30.78
C PRO A 430 -2.23 1.46 -30.95
N ALA A 431 -2.36 2.15 -32.08
CA ALA A 431 -3.52 3.00 -32.36
C ALA A 431 -4.83 2.20 -32.51
N GLU A 432 -4.76 0.92 -32.86
CA GLU A 432 -5.92 0.06 -33.14
C GLU A 432 -6.33 -0.80 -31.94
N TRP A 433 -5.58 -0.75 -30.82
CA TRP A 433 -5.80 -1.64 -29.68
C TRP A 433 -7.11 -1.41 -28.93
N SER A 434 -7.65 -0.19 -28.97
CA SER A 434 -8.79 0.21 -28.13
C SER A 434 -10.04 -0.66 -28.31
N GLY A 435 -10.23 -1.24 -29.49
CA GLY A 435 -11.37 -2.11 -29.83
C GLY A 435 -11.09 -3.60 -29.71
N ARG A 436 -9.90 -4.03 -29.27
CA ARG A 436 -9.54 -5.45 -29.22
C ARG A 436 -9.83 -6.09 -27.86
N ASP A 437 -10.42 -7.28 -27.87
CA ASP A 437 -10.80 -8.01 -26.65
C ASP A 437 -9.59 -8.46 -25.82
N ASP A 438 -8.50 -8.87 -26.48
CA ASP A 438 -7.26 -9.28 -25.82
C ASP A 438 -6.60 -8.10 -25.08
N TYR A 439 -6.48 -6.94 -25.75
CA TYR A 439 -5.95 -5.73 -25.13
C TYR A 439 -6.85 -5.20 -24.02
N THR A 440 -8.16 -5.09 -24.23
CA THR A 440 -9.08 -4.55 -23.23
C THR A 440 -9.13 -5.43 -21.97
N THR A 441 -9.06 -6.75 -22.14
CA THR A 441 -8.95 -7.71 -21.02
C THR A 441 -7.61 -7.58 -20.29
N ALA A 442 -6.49 -7.53 -21.03
CA ALA A 442 -5.16 -7.34 -20.44
C ALA A 442 -5.08 -6.02 -19.66
N ARG A 443 -5.60 -4.95 -20.26
CA ARG A 443 -5.66 -3.61 -19.68
C ARG A 443 -6.51 -3.58 -18.40
N ARG A 444 -7.68 -4.22 -18.41
CA ARG A 444 -8.52 -4.34 -17.21
C ARG A 444 -7.74 -5.03 -16.08
N ARG A 445 -7.11 -6.16 -16.37
CA ARG A 445 -6.35 -6.92 -15.37
C ARG A 445 -5.13 -6.14 -14.86
N ALA A 446 -4.39 -5.50 -15.76
CA ALA A 446 -3.26 -4.64 -15.42
C ALA A 446 -3.68 -3.52 -14.44
N ARG A 447 -4.78 -2.80 -14.71
CA ARG A 447 -5.33 -1.76 -13.82
C ARG A 447 -5.74 -2.26 -12.44
N HIS A 448 -6.09 -3.54 -12.31
CA HIS A 448 -6.47 -4.16 -11.04
C HIS A 448 -5.29 -4.79 -10.28
N LEU A 449 -4.08 -4.80 -10.84
CA LEU A 449 -2.88 -5.17 -10.10
C LEU A 449 -2.66 -4.16 -8.97
N ARG A 450 -2.61 -4.65 -7.73
CA ARG A 450 -2.30 -3.81 -6.57
C ARG A 450 -0.79 -3.82 -6.34
N VAL A 451 -0.21 -2.62 -6.42
CA VAL A 451 1.24 -2.35 -6.36
C VAL A 451 1.63 -1.58 -5.08
N VAL A 452 0.69 -1.50 -4.14
CA VAL A 452 0.85 -0.95 -2.80
C VAL A 452 0.36 -1.98 -1.79
N ASN A 453 1.02 -2.05 -0.64
CA ASN A 453 0.81 -3.09 0.36
C ASN A 453 -0.22 -2.71 1.44
N ASP A 454 -0.99 -1.64 1.24
CA ASP A 454 -2.02 -1.14 2.18
C ASP A 454 -3.03 -2.23 2.62
N PHE A 455 -3.23 -3.27 1.80
CA PHE A 455 -4.08 -4.42 2.15
C PHE A 455 -3.51 -5.24 3.29
N ALA A 456 -2.20 -5.48 3.26
CA ALA A 456 -1.52 -6.18 4.33
C ALA A 456 -1.50 -5.36 5.61
N GLU A 457 -1.30 -4.04 5.52
CA GLU A 457 -1.46 -3.13 6.67
C GLU A 457 -2.87 -3.19 7.29
N ARG A 458 -3.92 -3.28 6.46
CA ARG A 458 -5.30 -3.48 6.96
C ARG A 458 -5.48 -4.85 7.61
N GLY A 459 -4.83 -5.88 7.09
CA GLY A 459 -4.73 -7.19 7.71
C GLY A 459 -4.05 -7.11 9.08
N VAL A 460 -2.99 -6.31 9.19
CA VAL A 460 -2.25 -6.04 10.43
C VAL A 460 -3.16 -5.34 11.44
N ALA A 461 -3.87 -4.29 11.02
CA ALA A 461 -4.84 -3.60 11.88
C ALA A 461 -5.97 -4.53 12.35
N LEU A 462 -6.44 -5.43 11.48
CA LEU A 462 -7.43 -6.44 11.83
C LEU A 462 -6.88 -7.38 12.90
N ILE A 463 -5.70 -8.00 12.70
CA ILE A 463 -5.15 -8.91 13.72
C ILE A 463 -4.84 -8.17 15.01
N SER A 464 -4.29 -6.95 14.99
CA SER A 464 -4.04 -6.18 16.21
C SER A 464 -5.32 -5.92 17.01
N ALA A 465 -6.46 -5.69 16.34
CA ALA A 465 -7.74 -5.50 17.02
C ALA A 465 -8.31 -6.78 17.67
N PHE A 466 -7.87 -7.96 17.21
CA PHE A 466 -8.42 -9.27 17.58
C PHE A 466 -7.44 -10.22 18.31
N CYS A 467 -6.13 -9.95 18.28
CA CYS A 467 -5.10 -10.80 18.90
C CYS A 467 -5.34 -10.93 20.42
N GLY A 468 -5.70 -9.81 21.05
CA GLY A 468 -6.05 -9.73 22.48
C GLY A 468 -7.50 -10.05 22.82
N ALA A 469 -8.33 -10.52 21.88
CA ALA A 469 -9.77 -10.64 22.08
C ALA A 469 -10.33 -12.01 21.67
N ILE A 470 -11.48 -12.38 22.24
CA ILE A 470 -12.36 -13.49 21.83
C ILE A 470 -11.80 -14.93 22.02
N THR A 471 -10.61 -15.26 21.50
CA THR A 471 -10.08 -16.64 21.48
C THR A 471 -8.56 -16.70 21.55
N ARG A 472 -8.04 -17.66 22.37
CA ARG A 472 -6.60 -17.99 22.48
C ARG A 472 -6.17 -19.08 21.48
N ASP A 473 -7.16 -19.80 20.97
CA ASP A 473 -6.99 -20.88 20.01
C ASP A 473 -6.69 -20.30 18.62
N GLU A 474 -5.54 -20.66 18.06
CA GLU A 474 -5.01 -20.12 16.79
C GLU A 474 -5.90 -20.46 15.60
N GLU A 475 -6.43 -21.68 15.54
CA GLU A 475 -7.30 -22.13 14.45
C GLU A 475 -8.62 -21.34 14.48
N GLN A 476 -9.22 -21.19 15.65
CA GLN A 476 -10.41 -20.37 15.84
C GLN A 476 -10.15 -18.89 15.56
N ARG A 477 -8.92 -18.41 15.76
CA ARG A 477 -8.54 -17.05 15.38
C ARG A 477 -8.52 -16.89 13.86
N GLN A 478 -7.99 -17.86 13.11
CA GLN A 478 -8.07 -17.83 11.64
C GLN A 478 -9.52 -17.77 11.18
N HIS A 479 -10.40 -18.63 11.70
CA HIS A 479 -11.82 -18.61 11.36
C HIS A 479 -12.50 -17.28 11.74
N LEU A 480 -12.17 -16.72 12.91
CA LEU A 480 -12.70 -15.43 13.37
C LEU A 480 -12.38 -14.30 12.38
N LEU A 481 -11.14 -14.22 11.90
CA LEU A 481 -10.70 -13.16 10.99
C LEU A 481 -11.46 -13.24 9.65
N GLN A 482 -11.67 -14.45 9.13
CA GLN A 482 -12.47 -14.68 7.92
C GLN A 482 -13.91 -14.19 8.08
N VAL A 483 -14.54 -14.53 9.21
CA VAL A 483 -15.91 -14.10 9.53
C VAL A 483 -16.01 -12.58 9.68
N VAL A 484 -15.05 -11.96 10.37
CA VAL A 484 -15.05 -10.51 10.59
C VAL A 484 -14.84 -9.76 9.28
N GLU A 485 -13.92 -10.22 8.41
CA GLU A 485 -13.71 -9.66 7.08
C GLU A 485 -15.01 -9.72 6.25
N ARG A 486 -15.64 -10.89 6.15
CA ARG A 486 -16.92 -11.08 5.44
C ARG A 486 -18.03 -10.20 6.00
N HIS A 487 -18.17 -10.15 7.33
CA HIS A 487 -19.19 -9.33 7.99
C HIS A 487 -18.94 -7.82 7.79
N ARG A 488 -17.68 -7.37 7.71
CA ARG A 488 -17.33 -5.99 7.35
C ARG A 488 -17.74 -5.65 5.92
N ALA A 489 -17.52 -6.56 4.98
CA ALA A 489 -17.92 -6.39 3.60
C ALA A 489 -19.45 -6.32 3.43
N LEU A 490 -20.20 -7.17 4.14
CA LEU A 490 -21.67 -7.19 4.07
C LEU A 490 -22.33 -5.98 4.74
N TYR A 491 -21.73 -5.44 5.80
CA TYR A 491 -22.30 -4.33 6.57
C TYR A 491 -21.29 -3.17 6.73
N PRO A 492 -20.95 -2.45 5.65
CA PRO A 492 -19.91 -1.42 5.70
C PRO A 492 -20.28 -0.21 6.58
N CYS A 493 -21.58 0.09 6.73
CA CYS A 493 -22.09 1.25 7.48
C CYS A 493 -22.29 0.99 8.99
N ALA A 494 -22.20 -0.27 9.44
CA ALA A 494 -22.33 -0.62 10.85
C ALA A 494 -21.00 -0.36 11.59
N LYS A 495 -20.74 0.90 11.95
CA LYS A 495 -19.56 1.30 12.75
C LYS A 495 -19.90 1.34 14.23
#